data_AF-A0A420WSK9-F1
#
_entry.id   AF-A0A420WSK9-F1
#
_cell.length_a   1.000
_cell.length_b   1.000
_cell.length_c   1.000
_cell.angle_alpha   90.00
_cell.angle_beta   90.00
_cell.angle_gamma   90.00
#
_symmetry.space_group_name_H-M   'P 1'
#
loop_
_entity.id
_entity.type
_entity.pdbx_description
1 polymer ?
#
loop_
_entity_poly.entity_id
_entity_poly.type
_entity_poly.pdbx_seq_one_letter_code
_entity_poly.pdbx_strand_id
1 'polypeptide(L)'
;MSVTVTLPAALLPLFPGAPGLLQLEACTVSEVMDALEARWPGMRDRLCDSRPAIRRHINVFVEGKRATLDTNLAPGAEVFIITAVSGG
;
A
#
# COMPACT_ATOMS: atom_id res chain seq x y z
N MET A 1 -8.01 -12.81 -2.79
CA MET A 1 -9.29 -12.08 -3.01
C MET A 1 -8.93 -10.76 -3.66
N SER A 2 -9.67 -10.30 -4.67
CA SER A 2 -9.33 -9.05 -5.36
C SER A 2 -9.66 -7.83 -4.50
N VAL A 3 -8.71 -6.91 -4.37
CA VAL A 3 -8.83 -5.62 -3.68
C VAL A 3 -8.35 -4.50 -4.59
N THR A 4 -8.90 -3.30 -4.41
CA THR A 4 -8.52 -2.11 -5.18
C THR A 4 -7.55 -1.28 -4.35
N VAL A 5 -6.36 -1.00 -4.88
CA VAL A 5 -5.29 -0.29 -4.18
C VAL A 5 -5.01 1.03 -4.88
N THR A 6 -4.99 2.12 -4.12
CA THR A 6 -4.55 3.44 -4.57
C THR A 6 -3.18 3.75 -4.00
N LEU A 7 -2.21 3.99 -4.89
CA LEU A 7 -0.83 4.35 -4.53
C LEU A 7 -0.66 5.87 -4.44
N PRO A 8 0.24 6.36 -3.57
CA PRO A 8 0.49 7.79 -3.47
C PRO A 8 1.23 8.27 -4.72
N ALA A 9 0.79 9.40 -5.29
CA ALA A 9 1.38 9.98 -6.50
C ALA A 9 2.90 10.22 -6.37
N ALA A 10 3.39 10.56 -5.17
CA ALA A 10 4.81 10.74 -4.89
C ALA A 10 5.65 9.46 -5.03
N LEU A 11 5.03 8.28 -4.97
CA LEU A 11 5.70 6.99 -5.13
C LEU A 11 5.87 6.61 -6.61
N LEU A 12 4.93 6.99 -7.47
CA LEU A 12 4.87 6.53 -8.87
C LEU A 12 6.13 6.86 -9.69
N PRO A 13 6.77 8.05 -9.58
CA PRO A 13 8.00 8.35 -10.31
C PRO A 13 9.18 7.42 -9.97
N LEU A 14 9.14 6.76 -8.80
CA LEU A 14 10.18 5.83 -8.36
C LEU A 14 10.00 4.43 -8.97
N PHE A 15 8.81 4.11 -9.49
CA PHE A 15 8.45 2.79 -10.02
C PHE A 15 7.80 2.92 -11.40
N PRO A 16 8.60 3.01 -12.47
CA PRO A 16 8.10 3.12 -13.83
C PRO A 16 7.08 2.01 -14.16
N GLY A 17 5.94 2.40 -14.72
CA GLY A 17 4.85 1.48 -15.08
C GLY A 17 3.91 1.11 -13.93
N ALA A 18 4.16 1.56 -12.69
CA ALA A 18 3.17 1.44 -11.62
C ALA A 18 2.01 2.40 -11.85
N PRO A 19 0.75 1.93 -11.93
CA PRO A 19 -0.41 2.80 -12.01
C PRO A 19 -0.75 3.37 -10.62
N GLY A 20 -1.39 4.53 -10.56
CA GLY A 20 -1.88 5.10 -9.30
C GLY A 20 -3.04 4.32 -8.67
N LEU A 21 -3.76 3.53 -9.47
CA LEU A 21 -4.89 2.69 -9.04
C LEU A 21 -4.75 1.32 -9.71
N LEU A 22 -4.86 0.24 -8.94
CA LEU A 22 -4.73 -1.12 -9.44
C LEU A 22 -5.52 -2.13 -8.62
N GLN A 23 -5.73 -3.31 -9.21
CA GLN A 23 -6.28 -4.46 -8.50
C GLN A 23 -5.18 -5.48 -8.17
N LEU A 24 -5.24 -6.01 -6.95
CA LEU A 24 -4.34 -7.02 -6.41
C LEU A 24 -5.13 -8.13 -5.74
N GLU A 25 -4.57 -9.34 -5.76
CA GLU A 25 -5.07 -10.44 -4.95
C GLU A 25 -4.37 -10.42 -3.60
N ALA A 26 -5.12 -10.16 -2.52
CA ALA A 26 -4.60 -10.14 -1.16
C ALA A 26 -5.73 -10.36 -0.13
N CYS A 27 -5.38 -10.94 1.01
CA CYS A 27 -6.25 -11.15 2.17
C CYS A 27 -5.88 -10.23 3.35
N THR A 28 -4.67 -9.65 3.33
CA THR A 28 -4.20 -8.70 4.35
C THR A 28 -3.47 -7.52 3.73
N VAL A 29 -3.28 -6.45 4.49
CA VAL A 29 -2.44 -5.33 4.07
C VAL A 29 -0.99 -5.78 3.84
N SER A 30 -0.45 -6.72 4.64
CA SER A 30 0.89 -7.28 4.39
C SER A 30 0.99 -7.94 3.02
N GLU A 31 -0.01 -8.74 2.64
CA GLU A 31 -0.05 -9.38 1.33
C GLU A 31 -0.17 -8.37 0.18
N VAL A 32 -0.87 -7.23 0.40
CA VAL A 32 -0.83 -6.11 -0.56
C VAL A 32 0.60 -5.61 -0.75
N MET A 33 1.36 -5.41 0.34
CA MET A 33 2.75 -4.96 0.25
C MET A 33 3.65 -5.98 -0.46
N ASP A 34 3.45 -7.27 -0.20
CA ASP A 34 4.19 -8.35 -0.85
C ASP A 34 3.84 -8.46 -2.35
N ALA A 35 2.57 -8.29 -2.71
CA ALA A 35 2.12 -8.28 -4.10
C ALA A 35 2.64 -7.06 -4.89
N LEU A 36 2.74 -5.90 -4.23
CA LEU A 36 3.36 -4.71 -4.79
C LEU A 36 4.86 -4.92 -5.02
N GLU A 37 5.57 -5.52 -4.06
CA GLU A 37 6.99 -5.87 -4.21
C GLU A 37 7.24 -6.83 -5.38
N ALA A 38 6.40 -7.85 -5.53
CA ALA A 38 6.54 -8.82 -6.62
C ALA A 38 6.37 -8.19 -8.02
N ARG A 39 5.53 -7.15 -8.14
CA ARG A 39 5.31 -6.44 -9.41
C ARG A 39 6.30 -5.30 -9.64
N TRP A 40 6.71 -4.61 -8.56
CA TRP A 40 7.63 -3.48 -8.58
C TRP A 40 8.66 -3.64 -7.44
N PRO A 41 9.78 -4.34 -7.71
CA PRO A 41 10.80 -4.59 -6.70
C PRO A 41 11.32 -3.31 -6.03
N GLY A 42 11.44 -3.34 -4.70
CA GLY A 42 11.79 -2.21 -3.86
C GLY A 42 10.60 -1.37 -3.39
N MET A 43 9.37 -1.65 -3.84
CA MET A 43 8.18 -0.90 -3.40
C MET A 43 7.88 -1.16 -1.93
N ARG A 44 8.01 -2.40 -1.46
CA ARG A 44 7.79 -2.70 -0.04
C ARG A 44 8.79 -1.96 0.84
N ASP A 45 10.04 -1.83 0.43
CA ASP A 45 11.06 -1.07 1.17
C ASP A 45 10.72 0.43 1.27
N ARG A 46 9.96 0.98 0.32
CA ARG A 46 9.48 2.37 0.39
C ARG A 46 8.26 2.55 1.30
N LEU A 47 7.50 1.49 1.54
CA LEU A 47 6.24 1.51 2.30
C LEU A 47 6.37 1.00 3.73
N CYS A 48 7.22 0.00 3.93
CA CYS A 48 7.50 -0.66 5.20
C CYS A 48 8.95 -0.37 5.65
N ASP A 49 9.20 -0.46 6.95
CA ASP A 49 10.55 -0.41 7.49
C ASP A 49 11.20 -1.81 7.56
N SER A 50 12.43 -1.90 8.09
CA SER A 50 13.18 -3.17 8.16
C SER A 50 12.63 -4.14 9.21
N ARG A 51 11.86 -3.64 10.17
CA ARG A 51 10.93 -4.43 10.96
C ARG A 51 9.61 -4.41 10.19
N PRO A 52 8.85 -5.51 10.11
CA PRO A 52 7.62 -5.57 9.32
C PRO A 52 6.55 -4.63 9.92
N ALA A 53 6.65 -3.34 9.63
CA ALA A 53 5.80 -2.26 10.08
C ALA A 53 5.72 -1.19 8.98
N ILE A 54 4.57 -0.54 8.86
CA ILE A 54 4.37 0.57 7.94
C ILE A 54 5.26 1.74 8.39
N ARG A 55 6.02 2.35 7.47
CA ARG A 55 6.87 3.49 7.78
C ARG A 55 6.06 4.64 8.39
N ARG A 56 6.64 5.36 9.34
CA ARG A 56 5.98 6.49 10.04
C ARG A 56 5.35 7.55 9.11
N HIS A 57 5.94 7.78 7.93
CA HIS A 57 5.45 8.75 6.96
C HIS A 57 4.48 8.16 5.93
N ILE A 58 4.05 6.93 6.11
CA ILE A 58 3.08 6.23 5.28
C ILE A 58 1.87 5.91 6.15
N ASN A 59 0.68 6.15 5.62
CA ASN A 59 -0.57 5.75 6.24
C ASN A 59 -1.31 4.85 5.26
N VAL A 60 -1.81 3.73 5.77
CA VAL A 60 -2.68 2.84 5.02
C VAL A 60 -4.08 2.94 5.59
N PHE A 61 -5.07 3.05 4.71
CA PHE A 61 -6.48 3.02 5.07
C PHE A 61 -7.16 1.88 4.32
N VAL A 62 -8.03 1.17 5.02
CA VAL A 62 -8.92 0.14 4.45
C VAL A 62 -10.33 0.60 4.76
N GLU A 63 -11.17 0.79 3.73
CA GLU A 63 -12.56 1.26 3.90
C GLU A 63 -12.66 2.54 4.76
N GLY A 64 -11.76 3.50 4.52
CA GLY A 64 -11.71 4.77 5.23
C GLY A 64 -11.16 4.71 6.67
N LYS A 65 -10.75 3.54 7.17
CA LYS A 65 -10.18 3.38 8.53
C LYS A 65 -8.70 3.09 8.47
N ARG A 66 -7.94 3.67 9.41
CA ARG A 66 -6.49 3.45 9.51
C ARG A 66 -6.21 1.96 9.76
N ALA A 67 -5.27 1.41 9.01
CA ALA A 67 -4.91 0.00 9.02
C ALA A 67 -3.44 -0.23 9.35
N THR A 68 -3.13 -1.44 9.80
CA THR A 68 -1.79 -2.00 10.00
C THR A 68 -1.54 -3.12 9.00
N LEU A 69 -0.33 -3.67 8.95
CA LEU A 69 -0.01 -4.81 8.08
C LEU A 69 -0.89 -6.05 8.36
N ASP A 70 -1.26 -6.27 9.61
CA ASP A 70 -2.09 -7.39 10.05
C ASP A 70 -3.59 -7.19 9.79
N THR A 71 -4.00 -6.06 9.20
CA THR A 71 -5.40 -5.79 8.92
C THR A 71 -5.91 -6.69 7.79
N ASN A 72 -6.93 -7.50 8.09
CA ASN A 72 -7.62 -8.33 7.12
C ASN A 72 -8.43 -7.49 6.12
N LEU A 73 -8.47 -7.95 4.88
CA LEU A 73 -9.19 -7.32 3.78
C LEU A 73 -10.42 -8.15 3.41
N ALA A 74 -11.56 -7.48 3.26
CA ALA A 74 -12.74 -8.09 2.67
C ALA A 74 -12.57 -8.19 1.13
N PRO A 75 -13.25 -9.14 0.46
CA PRO A 75 -13.32 -9.15 -0.99
C PRO A 75 -13.81 -7.80 -1.54
N GLY A 76 -13.11 -7.24 -2.51
CA GLY A 76 -13.43 -5.95 -3.12
C GLY A 76 -13.05 -4.73 -2.29
N ALA A 77 -12.36 -4.90 -1.16
CA ALA A 77 -12.00 -3.77 -0.30
C ALA A 77 -11.12 -2.73 -1.02
N GLU A 78 -11.32 -1.48 -0.66
CA GLU A 78 -10.50 -0.34 -1.08
C GLU A 78 -9.39 -0.06 -0.08
N VAL A 79 -8.16 -0.06 -0.58
CA VAL A 79 -6.93 0.21 0.19
C VAL A 79 -6.30 1.48 -0.34
N PHE A 80 -6.13 2.48 0.52
CA PHE A 80 -5.46 3.73 0.19
C PHE A 80 -4.12 3.80 0.90
N ILE A 81 -3.05 3.94 0.12
CA ILE A 81 -1.71 4.17 0.63
C ILE A 81 -1.39 5.65 0.39
N ILE A 82 -1.21 6.40 1.48
CA ILE A 82 -0.93 7.84 1.40
C ILE A 82 0.37 8.17 2.11
N THR A 83 1.13 9.09 1.54
CA THR A 83 2.26 9.72 2.25
C THR A 83 1.72 10.75 3.21
N ALA A 84 2.24 10.79 4.44
CA ALA A 84 2.00 11.86 5.37
C ALA A 84 2.59 13.15 4.80
N VAL A 85 1.75 13.97 4.17
CA VAL A 85 2.11 15.34 3.81
C VAL A 85 1.90 16.15 5.08
N SER A 86 2.98 16.49 5.78
CA SER A 86 2.95 17.65 6.67
C SER A 86 2.66 18.84 5.77
N GLY A 87 1.41 19.30 5.76
CA GLY A 87 1.06 20.58 5.15
C GLY A 87 2.00 21.63 5.71
N GLY A 88 2.67 22.36 4.82
CA GLY A 88 3.40 23.57 5.19
C GLY A 88 2.47 24.63 5.74
#